data_AF-A0ABD6MWB2-F1
#
_entry.id   AF-A0ABD6MWB2-F1
#
_cell.length_a   1.000
_cell.length_b   1.000
_cell.length_c   1.000
_cell.angle_alpha   90.00
_cell.angle_beta   90.00
_cell.angle_gamma   90.00
#
_symmetry.space_group_name_H-M   'P 1'
#
loop_
_entity.id
_entity.type
_entity.pdbx_description
1 polymer ?
#
loop_
_entity_poly.entity_id
_entity_poly.type
_entity_poly.pdbx_seq_one_letter_code
_entity_poly.pdbx_strand_id
1 'polypeptide(L)'
;MLGVARNGQGAFFKKLEASGFITAEKAPGIRRVIYGLGDAGFEFAQMLLPELELKRRRRLPAWVSLIHSLSIQVAIIKRLNDIQAIRPERTLKHLRAVRLPDAIITMNDGKMVALEVELNHKNTARVYNVFLSHLKNIHNENYQKVVFIFPNDGLRRLYREKFDQPIWPIYRQRAGSSKLVLDEKNTFNATQLHDSDLFEFRAEETYKL
;
A
#
# COMPACT_ATOMS: atom_id res chain seq x y z
N MET A 1 7.94 16.18 0.37
CA MET A 1 7.73 17.54 0.93
C MET A 1 7.30 18.43 -0.23
N LEU A 2 6.26 19.28 -0.10
CA LEU A 2 5.56 19.97 -1.22
C LEU A 2 6.40 21.02 -2.00
N GLY A 3 7.73 21.06 -1.86
CA GLY A 3 8.58 22.00 -2.62
C GLY A 3 8.45 23.47 -2.22
N VAL A 4 7.76 23.80 -1.11
CA VAL A 4 7.51 25.19 -0.64
C VAL A 4 8.24 25.47 0.67
N ALA A 5 8.63 26.72 0.93
CA ALA A 5 9.24 27.15 2.19
C ALA A 5 8.38 26.80 3.42
N ARG A 6 9.00 26.34 4.51
CA ARG A 6 8.32 25.84 5.73
C ARG A 6 7.32 26.83 6.33
N ASN A 7 7.64 28.13 6.33
CA ASN A 7 6.76 29.18 6.85
C ASN A 7 5.53 29.39 5.94
N GLY A 8 5.71 29.28 4.62
CA GLY A 8 4.61 29.32 3.65
C GLY A 8 3.65 28.13 3.80
N GLN A 9 4.18 26.94 4.11
CA GLN A 9 3.36 25.77 4.42
C GLN A 9 2.50 26.00 5.68
N GLY A 10 3.08 26.55 6.75
CA GLY A 10 2.34 26.82 7.99
C GLY A 10 1.17 27.79 7.80
N ALA A 11 1.38 28.89 7.08
CA ALA A 11 0.32 29.85 6.78
C ALA A 11 -0.76 29.25 5.87
N PHE A 12 -0.36 28.42 4.89
CA PHE A 12 -1.27 27.72 4.00
C PHE A 12 -2.19 26.75 4.75
N PHE A 13 -1.64 25.85 5.57
CA PHE A 13 -2.44 24.90 6.35
C PHE A 13 -3.38 25.61 7.34
N LYS A 14 -2.95 26.70 7.99
CA LYS A 14 -3.83 27.52 8.83
C LYS A 14 -5.02 28.11 8.07
N LYS A 15 -4.80 28.59 6.83
CA LYS A 15 -5.89 29.09 5.97
C LYS A 15 -6.84 27.98 5.55
N LEU A 16 -6.34 26.80 5.20
CA LEU A 16 -7.17 25.64 4.89
C LEU A 16 -8.01 25.19 6.08
N GLU A 17 -7.44 25.21 7.29
CA GLU A 17 -8.15 24.87 8.52
C GLU A 17 -9.24 25.91 8.83
N ALA A 18 -8.90 27.21 8.76
CA ALA A 18 -9.84 28.30 8.98
C ALA A 18 -10.99 28.33 7.97
N SER A 19 -10.78 27.84 6.75
CA SER A 19 -11.80 27.72 5.70
C SER A 19 -12.58 26.41 5.75
N GLY A 20 -12.31 25.53 6.72
CA GLY A 20 -13.00 24.25 6.87
C GLY A 20 -12.63 23.20 5.82
N PHE A 21 -11.60 23.44 5.01
CA PHE A 21 -11.12 22.48 4.01
C PHE A 21 -10.39 21.31 4.66
N ILE A 22 -9.69 21.56 5.77
CA ILE A 22 -9.03 20.51 6.54
C ILE A 22 -9.41 20.60 8.02
N THR A 23 -9.25 19.49 8.72
CA THR A 23 -9.28 19.43 10.19
C THR A 23 -7.95 18.93 10.71
N ALA A 24 -7.52 19.46 11.86
CA ALA A 24 -6.29 19.05 12.52
C ALA A 24 -6.63 18.28 13.80
N GLU A 25 -6.26 17.00 13.85
CA GLU A 25 -6.40 16.17 15.06
C GLU A 25 -5.02 15.83 15.64
N LYS A 26 -4.86 15.94 16.96
CA LYS A 26 -3.64 15.48 17.62
C LYS A 26 -3.61 13.95 17.60
N ALA A 27 -2.51 13.39 17.11
CA ALA A 27 -2.31 11.95 17.13
C ALA A 27 -2.26 11.44 18.59
N PRO A 28 -2.99 10.36 18.92
CA PRO A 28 -2.98 9.80 20.27
C PRO A 28 -1.56 9.40 20.70
N GLY A 29 -1.13 9.85 21.89
CA GLY A 29 0.14 9.43 22.51
C GLY A 29 1.41 10.06 21.93
N ILE A 30 1.32 10.95 20.94
CA ILE A 30 2.50 11.64 20.35
C ILE A 30 2.22 13.11 20.04
N ARG A 31 3.26 13.95 20.00
CA ARG A 31 3.16 15.38 19.66
C ARG A 31 3.14 15.62 18.14
N ARG A 32 2.28 14.93 17.40
CA ARG A 32 2.09 15.10 15.94
C ARG A 32 0.64 15.46 15.63
N VAL A 33 0.43 16.18 14.53
CA VAL A 33 -0.89 16.57 14.02
C VAL A 33 -1.17 15.77 12.76
N ILE A 34 -2.38 15.21 12.68
CA ILE A 34 -2.91 14.53 11.51
C ILE A 34 -3.93 15.47 10.86
N TYR A 35 -3.75 15.74 9.57
CA TYR A 35 -4.70 16.50 8.80
C TYR A 35 -5.69 15.55 8.10
N GLY A 36 -6.98 15.81 8.30
CA GLY A 36 -8.07 15.18 7.56
C GLY A 36 -8.80 16.21 6.69
N LEU A 37 -9.71 15.75 5.83
CA LEU A 37 -10.65 16.64 5.16
C LEU A 37 -11.67 17.17 6.17
N GLY A 38 -11.85 18.48 6.21
CA GLY A 38 -12.98 19.12 6.88
C GLY A 38 -14.24 19.07 6.02
N ASP A 39 -15.34 19.67 6.49
CA ASP A 39 -16.64 19.57 5.81
C ASP A 39 -16.59 20.13 4.38
N ALA A 40 -16.03 21.33 4.21
CA ALA A 40 -15.89 21.97 2.90
C ALA A 40 -14.94 21.19 1.98
N GLY A 41 -13.83 20.68 2.54
CA GLY A 41 -12.87 19.89 1.77
C GLY A 41 -13.41 18.53 1.36
N PHE A 42 -14.26 17.93 2.18
CA PHE A 42 -14.96 16.68 1.88
C PHE A 42 -15.92 16.88 0.71
N GLU A 43 -16.77 17.90 0.76
CA GLU A 43 -17.71 18.23 -0.30
C GLU A 43 -16.98 18.56 -1.61
N PHE A 44 -15.95 19.40 -1.53
CA PHE A 44 -15.12 19.73 -2.69
C PHE A 44 -14.44 18.50 -3.30
N ALA A 45 -13.90 17.61 -2.47
CA ALA A 45 -13.30 16.36 -2.95
C ALA A 45 -14.32 15.44 -3.62
N GLN A 46 -15.55 15.36 -3.12
CA GLN A 46 -16.64 14.60 -3.76
C GLN A 46 -17.07 15.20 -5.10
N MET A 47 -17.05 16.52 -5.24
CA MET A 47 -17.34 17.17 -6.52
C MET A 47 -16.25 16.90 -7.55
N LEU A 48 -14.99 16.89 -7.13
CA LEU A 48 -13.85 16.64 -8.02
C LEU A 48 -13.71 15.17 -8.40
N LEU A 49 -13.96 14.25 -7.46
CA LEU A 49 -13.75 12.82 -7.60
C LEU A 49 -15.00 12.08 -7.08
N PRO A 50 -16.13 12.14 -7.78
CA PRO A 50 -17.41 11.55 -7.34
C PRO A 50 -17.33 10.02 -7.20
N GLU A 51 -16.41 9.37 -7.90
CA GLU A 51 -16.14 7.93 -7.81
C GLU A 51 -15.39 7.53 -6.53
N LEU A 52 -14.82 8.48 -5.80
CA LEU A 52 -14.08 8.21 -4.58
C LEU A 52 -15.05 7.89 -3.43
N GLU A 53 -14.96 6.67 -2.88
CA GLU A 53 -15.76 6.25 -1.70
C GLU A 53 -15.27 6.95 -0.42
N LEU A 54 -15.55 8.25 -0.30
CA LEU A 54 -15.21 9.07 0.85
C LEU A 54 -16.14 8.77 2.03
N LYS A 55 -15.56 8.67 3.23
CA LYS A 55 -16.30 8.44 4.48
C LYS A 55 -15.91 9.48 5.52
N ARG A 56 -16.92 10.17 6.06
CA ARG A 56 -16.76 11.03 7.23
C ARG A 56 -16.38 10.17 8.43
N ARG A 57 -15.22 10.42 9.02
CA ARG A 57 -14.77 9.73 10.23
C ARG A 57 -14.87 10.69 11.42
N ARG A 58 -15.57 10.25 12.45
CA ARG A 58 -15.67 10.99 13.73
C ARG A 58 -14.47 10.77 14.66
N ARG A 59 -13.64 9.77 14.35
CA ARG A 59 -12.48 9.38 15.15
C ARG A 59 -11.35 8.92 14.22
N LEU A 60 -10.13 9.20 14.63
CA LEU A 60 -8.94 8.67 13.98
C LEU A 60 -8.95 7.13 13.97
N PRO A 61 -8.47 6.50 12.89
CA PRO A 61 -8.22 5.06 12.87
C PRO A 61 -7.23 4.63 13.96
N ALA A 62 -7.18 3.33 14.23
CA ALA A 62 -6.12 2.75 15.04
C ALA A 62 -4.74 3.14 14.48
N TRP A 63 -3.80 3.43 15.38
CA TRP A 63 -2.49 3.97 15.03
C TRP A 63 -1.72 3.10 14.02
N VAL A 64 -1.77 1.78 14.19
CA VAL A 64 -1.15 0.82 13.26
C VAL A 64 -1.72 0.95 11.83
N SER A 65 -3.05 1.08 11.70
CA SER A 65 -3.70 1.28 10.40
C SER A 65 -3.34 2.63 9.78
N LEU A 66 -3.16 3.65 10.62
CA LEU A 66 -2.77 4.98 10.17
C LEU A 66 -1.33 5.01 9.65
N ILE A 67 -0.37 4.43 10.37
CA ILE A 67 1.03 4.33 9.91
C ILE A 67 1.12 3.60 8.57
N HIS A 68 0.37 2.50 8.41
CA HIS A 68 0.31 1.75 7.15
C HIS A 68 -0.23 2.62 6.01
N SER A 69 -1.38 3.26 6.24
CA SER A 69 -2.01 4.15 5.25
C SER A 69 -1.10 5.32 4.84
N LEU A 70 -0.43 5.94 5.81
CA LEU A 70 0.52 7.04 5.55
C LEU A 70 1.77 6.55 4.83
N SER A 71 2.23 5.33 5.11
CA SER A 71 3.38 4.75 4.41
C SER A 71 3.07 4.46 2.93
N ILE A 72 1.85 4.01 2.62
CA ILE A 72 1.35 3.89 1.24
C ILE A 72 1.34 5.26 0.56
N GLN A 73 0.81 6.29 1.22
CA GLN A 73 0.80 7.65 0.66
C GLN A 73 2.21 8.18 0.41
N VAL A 74 3.16 7.97 1.32
CA VAL A 74 4.57 8.36 1.13
C VAL A 74 5.17 7.66 -0.09
N ALA A 75 4.92 6.34 -0.25
CA ALA A 75 5.40 5.59 -1.39
C ALA A 75 4.83 6.12 -2.72
N ILE A 76 3.53 6.45 -2.76
CA ILE A 76 2.87 7.05 -3.93
C ILE A 76 3.43 8.44 -4.23
N ILE A 77 3.54 9.32 -3.23
CA ILE A 77 4.01 10.71 -3.40
C ILE A 77 5.42 10.74 -3.99
N LYS A 78 6.31 9.83 -3.58
CA LYS A 78 7.67 9.72 -4.13
C LYS A 78 7.72 9.43 -5.63
N ARG A 79 6.62 8.97 -6.21
CA ARG A 79 6.48 8.56 -7.61
C ARG A 79 5.47 9.41 -8.37
N LEU A 80 4.92 10.46 -7.76
CA LEU A 80 3.74 11.16 -8.28
C LEU A 80 3.93 11.67 -9.72
N ASN A 81 5.14 12.06 -10.10
CA ASN A 81 5.47 12.54 -11.45
C ASN A 81 5.36 11.45 -12.53
N ASP A 82 5.48 10.18 -12.14
CA ASP A 82 5.46 9.03 -13.05
C ASP A 82 4.08 8.35 -13.09
N ILE A 83 3.11 8.85 -12.31
CA ILE A 83 1.81 8.25 -12.09
C ILE A 83 0.73 9.02 -12.84
N GLN A 84 -0.02 8.29 -13.68
CA GLN A 84 -1.21 8.78 -14.34
C GLN A 84 -2.44 8.66 -13.44
N ALA A 85 -2.60 7.51 -12.76
CA ALA A 85 -3.78 7.24 -11.93
C ALA A 85 -3.47 6.33 -10.73
N ILE A 86 -4.27 6.45 -9.67
CA ILE A 86 -4.12 5.68 -8.43
C ILE A 86 -5.46 5.03 -8.08
N ARG A 87 -5.45 3.73 -7.83
CA ARG A 87 -6.59 2.96 -7.31
C ARG A 87 -6.22 2.33 -5.97
N PRO A 88 -6.61 2.93 -4.84
CA PRO A 88 -6.30 2.37 -3.52
C PRO A 88 -7.11 1.10 -3.25
N GLU A 89 -6.63 0.21 -2.37
CA GLU A 89 -7.24 -1.09 -2.02
C GLU A 89 -8.78 -1.06 -1.96
N ARG A 90 -9.35 -0.06 -1.28
CA ARG A 90 -10.81 0.06 -1.08
C ARG A 90 -11.62 0.19 -2.37
N THR A 91 -11.03 0.74 -3.42
CA THR A 91 -11.64 0.89 -4.75
C THR A 91 -11.51 -0.38 -5.60
N LEU A 92 -10.65 -1.33 -5.17
CA LEU A 92 -10.35 -2.55 -5.91
C LEU A 92 -11.31 -3.70 -5.59
N LYS A 93 -12.38 -3.50 -4.81
CA LYS A 93 -13.33 -4.56 -4.43
C LYS A 93 -13.98 -5.26 -5.63
N HIS A 94 -14.09 -4.57 -6.77
CA HIS A 94 -14.63 -5.13 -8.01
C HIS A 94 -13.61 -5.95 -8.80
N LEU A 95 -12.32 -5.83 -8.46
CA LEU A 95 -11.26 -6.64 -9.04
C LEU A 95 -11.44 -8.08 -8.54
N ARG A 96 -11.61 -9.02 -9.46
CA ARG A 96 -11.68 -10.47 -9.16
C ARG A 96 -10.29 -11.03 -8.83
N ALA A 97 -9.52 -10.30 -8.04
CA ALA A 97 -8.19 -10.67 -7.61
C ALA A 97 -8.26 -11.66 -6.43
N VAL A 98 -7.30 -12.59 -6.39
CA VAL A 98 -7.16 -13.56 -5.29
C VAL A 98 -6.85 -12.84 -3.97
N ARG A 99 -6.08 -11.75 -4.08
CA ARG A 99 -5.71 -10.84 -2.99
C ARG A 99 -5.64 -9.43 -3.57
N LEU A 100 -6.18 -8.45 -2.86
CA LEU A 100 -6.04 -7.04 -3.21
C LEU A 100 -4.67 -6.52 -2.74
N PRO A 101 -3.91 -5.80 -3.59
CA PRO A 101 -2.75 -5.05 -3.15
C PRO A 101 -3.18 -3.80 -2.37
N ASP A 102 -2.25 -3.18 -1.66
CA ASP A 102 -2.50 -1.90 -0.96
C ASP A 102 -2.95 -0.79 -1.92
N ALA A 103 -2.42 -0.79 -3.15
CA ALA A 103 -2.89 0.03 -4.25
C ALA A 103 -2.52 -0.57 -5.62
N ILE A 104 -3.22 -0.15 -6.66
CA ILE A 104 -2.75 -0.27 -8.05
C ILE A 104 -2.48 1.13 -8.58
N ILE A 105 -1.31 1.30 -9.17
CA ILE A 105 -0.84 2.55 -9.75
C ILE A 105 -0.78 2.36 -11.26
N THR A 106 -1.39 3.25 -12.02
CA THR A 106 -1.20 3.33 -13.47
C THR A 106 -0.11 4.35 -13.76
N MET A 107 0.98 3.89 -14.35
CA MET A 107 2.13 4.71 -14.74
C MET A 107 1.80 5.53 -16.00
N ASN A 108 2.58 6.56 -16.29
CA ASN A 108 2.41 7.38 -17.50
C ASN A 108 2.54 6.59 -18.82
N ASP A 109 3.25 5.45 -18.81
CA ASP A 109 3.35 4.53 -19.94
C ASP A 109 2.17 3.53 -20.04
N GLY A 110 1.14 3.70 -19.19
CA GLY A 110 -0.06 2.86 -19.14
C GLY A 110 0.10 1.57 -18.34
N LYS A 111 1.31 1.24 -17.85
CA LYS A 111 1.51 0.01 -17.05
C LYS A 111 0.82 0.13 -15.70
N MET A 112 0.11 -0.93 -15.31
CA MET A 112 -0.49 -1.08 -13.99
C MET A 112 0.46 -1.83 -13.07
N VAL A 113 0.82 -1.20 -11.96
CA VAL A 113 1.76 -1.70 -10.98
C VAL A 113 1.03 -1.84 -9.65
N ALA A 114 1.01 -3.05 -9.09
CA ALA A 114 0.57 -3.27 -7.72
C ALA A 114 1.63 -2.75 -6.74
N LEU A 115 1.19 -2.04 -5.70
CA LEU A 115 2.03 -1.58 -4.60
C LEU A 115 1.68 -2.39 -3.35
N GLU A 116 2.69 -2.94 -2.68
CA GLU A 116 2.56 -3.56 -1.36
C GLU A 116 3.56 -2.92 -0.40
N VAL A 117 3.10 -2.40 0.74
CA VAL A 117 3.94 -1.81 1.78
C VAL A 117 4.05 -2.79 2.94
N GLU A 118 5.27 -3.21 3.26
CA GLU A 118 5.52 -4.20 4.32
C GLU A 118 6.26 -3.54 5.48
N LEU A 119 5.53 -3.20 6.54
CA LEU A 119 6.10 -2.54 7.72
C LEU A 119 6.69 -3.50 8.74
N ASN A 120 6.25 -4.75 8.74
CA ASN A 120 6.61 -5.75 9.75
C ASN A 120 6.91 -7.10 9.10
N HIS A 121 7.70 -7.92 9.79
CA HIS A 121 7.98 -9.28 9.36
C HIS A 121 6.72 -10.15 9.49
N LYS A 122 6.11 -10.51 8.36
CA LYS A 122 5.07 -11.54 8.30
C LYS A 122 5.71 -12.91 8.46
N ASN A 123 4.95 -13.86 9.02
CA ASN A 123 5.41 -15.25 9.06
C ASN A 123 5.65 -15.80 7.64
N THR A 124 6.56 -16.76 7.52
CA THR A 124 6.98 -17.33 6.23
C THR A 124 5.80 -17.83 5.39
N ALA A 125 4.81 -18.47 6.02
CA ALA A 125 3.62 -18.96 5.32
C ALA A 125 2.81 -17.86 4.64
N ARG A 126 2.64 -16.71 5.31
CA ARG A 126 1.97 -15.54 4.75
C ARG A 126 2.78 -14.93 3.62
N VAL A 127 4.11 -14.85 3.72
CA VAL A 127 4.96 -14.29 2.66
C VAL A 127 4.80 -15.07 1.36
N TYR A 128 4.95 -16.40 1.40
CA TYR A 128 4.78 -17.22 0.19
C TYR A 128 3.35 -17.18 -0.36
N ASN A 129 2.33 -17.17 0.51
CA ASN A 129 0.94 -17.04 0.06
C ASN A 129 0.69 -15.70 -0.65
N VAL A 130 1.30 -14.61 -0.19
CA VAL A 130 1.26 -13.30 -0.84
C VAL A 130 1.93 -13.35 -2.21
N PHE A 131 3.14 -13.91 -2.33
CA PHE A 131 3.82 -14.05 -3.62
C PHE A 131 2.98 -14.82 -4.64
N LEU A 132 2.46 -15.99 -4.26
CA LEU A 132 1.60 -16.80 -5.12
C LEU A 132 0.30 -16.07 -5.51
N SER A 133 -0.26 -15.26 -4.61
CA SER A 133 -1.45 -14.47 -4.92
C SER A 133 -1.17 -13.38 -5.95
N HIS A 134 -0.03 -12.69 -5.85
CA HIS A 134 0.39 -11.71 -6.85
C HIS A 134 0.65 -12.36 -8.21
N LEU A 135 1.31 -13.52 -8.26
CA LEU A 135 1.50 -14.25 -9.52
C LEU A 135 0.18 -14.59 -10.21
N LYS A 136 -0.79 -15.11 -9.45
CA LYS A 136 -2.13 -15.38 -9.99
C LYS A 136 -2.81 -14.12 -10.52
N ASN A 137 -2.67 -13.01 -9.80
CA ASN A 137 -3.25 -11.74 -10.23
C ASN A 137 -2.59 -11.18 -11.49
N ILE A 138 -1.26 -11.33 -11.61
CA ILE A 138 -0.50 -10.92 -12.80
C ILE A 138 -0.90 -11.80 -13.99
N HIS A 139 -1.00 -13.11 -13.79
CA HIS A 139 -1.46 -14.04 -14.81
C HIS A 139 -2.89 -13.74 -15.29
N ASN A 140 -3.76 -13.28 -14.39
CA ASN A 140 -5.11 -12.83 -14.71
C ASN A 140 -5.16 -11.39 -15.25
N GLU A 141 -4.03 -10.80 -15.62
CA GLU A 141 -3.91 -9.46 -16.21
C GLU A 141 -4.48 -8.32 -15.34
N ASN A 142 -4.59 -8.53 -14.02
CA ASN A 142 -5.07 -7.51 -13.10
C ASN A 142 -4.06 -6.34 -12.96
N TYR A 143 -2.78 -6.63 -13.14
CA TYR A 143 -1.64 -5.70 -13.21
C TYR A 143 -0.41 -6.43 -13.75
N GLN A 144 0.58 -5.71 -14.25
CA GLN A 144 1.75 -6.30 -14.92
C GLN A 144 2.86 -6.71 -13.95
N LYS A 145 3.02 -6.02 -12.82
CA LYS A 145 4.01 -6.36 -11.80
C LYS A 145 3.61 -5.88 -10.41
N VAL A 146 4.31 -6.35 -9.39
CA VAL A 146 4.18 -5.89 -8.00
C VAL A 146 5.50 -5.28 -7.49
N VAL A 147 5.38 -4.14 -6.82
CA VAL A 147 6.49 -3.47 -6.12
C VAL A 147 6.24 -3.55 -4.62
N PHE A 148 7.13 -4.25 -3.92
CA PHE A 148 7.19 -4.29 -2.48
C PHE A 148 8.06 -3.17 -1.93
N ILE A 149 7.51 -2.39 -1.00
CA ILE A 149 8.21 -1.31 -0.29
C ILE A 149 8.43 -1.71 1.16
N PHE A 150 9.68 -1.62 1.61
CA PHE A 150 10.10 -1.95 2.96
C PHE A 150 10.70 -0.73 3.67
N PRO A 151 10.52 -0.58 4.99
CA PRO A 151 11.05 0.55 5.77
C PRO A 151 12.57 0.52 5.95
N ASN A 152 13.22 -0.62 5.69
CA ASN A 152 14.66 -0.83 5.81
C ASN A 152 15.12 -2.05 4.97
N ASP A 153 16.43 -2.13 4.74
CA ASP A 153 17.06 -3.21 3.97
C ASP A 153 16.99 -4.58 4.65
N GLY A 154 16.93 -4.63 5.99
CA GLY A 154 16.82 -5.90 6.72
C GLY A 154 15.55 -6.65 6.35
N LEU A 155 14.41 -5.97 6.40
CA LEU A 155 13.13 -6.57 6.04
C LEU A 155 13.03 -6.88 4.53
N ARG A 156 13.54 -5.97 3.68
CA ARG A 156 13.64 -6.20 2.23
C ARG A 156 14.41 -7.49 1.94
N ARG A 157 15.56 -7.68 2.59
CA ARG A 157 16.43 -8.85 2.41
C ARG A 157 15.73 -10.13 2.82
N LEU A 158 15.04 -10.14 3.97
CA LEU A 158 14.27 -11.31 4.42
C LEU A 158 13.21 -11.75 3.41
N TYR A 159 12.56 -10.81 2.73
CA TYR A 159 11.59 -11.11 1.68
C TYR A 159 12.27 -11.56 0.39
N ARG A 160 13.38 -10.91 0.01
CA ARG A 160 14.19 -11.29 -1.16
C ARG A 160 14.76 -12.70 -1.01
N GLU A 161 15.34 -13.05 0.14
CA GLU A 161 15.87 -14.39 0.43
C GLU A 161 14.82 -15.49 0.31
N LYS A 162 13.55 -15.19 0.64
CA LYS A 162 12.42 -16.11 0.44
C LYS A 162 12.01 -16.19 -1.03
N PHE A 163 11.98 -15.04 -1.71
CA PHE A 163 11.66 -14.97 -3.13
C PHE A 163 12.67 -15.76 -3.96
N ASP A 164 13.96 -15.62 -3.67
CA ASP A 164 15.05 -16.26 -4.41
C ASP A 164 15.17 -17.77 -4.14
N GLN A 165 14.32 -18.35 -3.28
CA GLN A 165 14.24 -19.80 -3.13
C GLN A 165 13.68 -20.42 -4.43
N PRO A 166 14.35 -21.42 -5.03
CA PRO A 166 13.87 -22.02 -6.27
C PRO A 166 12.54 -22.75 -6.11
N ILE A 167 12.24 -23.22 -4.90
CA ILE A 167 11.01 -23.93 -4.57
C ILE A 167 10.27 -23.19 -3.46
N TRP A 168 9.07 -22.70 -3.76
CA TRP A 168 8.20 -22.07 -2.78
C TRP A 168 7.20 -23.09 -2.22
N PRO A 169 7.11 -23.23 -0.89
CA PRO A 169 6.08 -24.05 -0.27
C PRO A 169 4.70 -23.43 -0.49
N ILE A 170 3.72 -24.28 -0.79
CA ILE A 170 2.32 -23.87 -0.91
C ILE A 170 1.64 -24.05 0.45
N TYR A 171 0.91 -23.02 0.89
CA TYR A 171 0.11 -23.09 2.11
C TYR A 171 -1.37 -22.91 1.78
N ARG A 172 -2.22 -23.72 2.43
CA ARG A 172 -3.68 -23.65 2.33
C ARG A 172 -4.29 -23.20 3.64
N GLN A 173 -5.43 -22.52 3.58
CA GLN A 173 -6.22 -22.28 4.79
C GLN A 173 -6.78 -23.60 5.29
N ARG A 174 -6.62 -23.87 6.58
CA ARG A 174 -7.28 -25.00 7.23
C ARG A 174 -8.79 -24.74 7.23
N ALA A 175 -9.60 -25.76 6.90
CA ALA A 175 -11.05 -25.66 6.94
C ALA A 175 -11.54 -25.12 8.29
N GLY A 176 -12.39 -24.09 8.26
CA GLY A 176 -12.90 -23.43 9.46
C GLY A 176 -11.89 -22.55 10.22
N SER A 177 -10.71 -22.27 9.65
CA SER A 177 -9.68 -21.47 10.31
C SER A 177 -8.94 -20.54 9.34
N SER A 178 -8.50 -19.39 9.84
CA SER A 178 -7.60 -18.48 9.12
C SER A 178 -6.13 -18.94 9.15
N LYS A 179 -5.82 -20.05 9.85
CA LYS A 179 -4.47 -20.59 9.94
C LYS A 179 -4.07 -21.23 8.61
N LEU A 180 -2.91 -20.82 8.12
CA LEU A 180 -2.24 -21.43 6.97
C LEU A 180 -1.52 -22.70 7.42
N VAL A 181 -1.73 -23.80 6.70
CA VAL A 181 -1.07 -25.09 6.87
C VAL A 181 -0.33 -25.45 5.58
N LEU A 182 0.83 -26.11 5.72
CA LEU A 182 1.63 -26.52 4.58
C LEU A 182 0.87 -27.57 3.75
N ASP A 183 0.90 -27.40 2.45
CA ASP A 183 0.44 -28.43 1.50
C ASP A 183 1.60 -29.38 1.22
N GLU A 184 1.62 -30.53 1.90
CA GLU A 184 2.71 -31.50 1.80
C GLU A 184 2.86 -32.12 0.39
N LYS A 185 1.84 -31.96 -0.46
CA LYS A 185 1.81 -32.58 -1.79
C LYS A 185 2.25 -31.64 -2.91
N ASN A 186 2.28 -30.32 -2.66
CA ASN A 186 2.48 -29.34 -3.71
C ASN A 186 3.51 -28.29 -3.34
N THR A 187 4.33 -27.94 -4.31
CA THR A 187 5.27 -26.82 -4.25
C THR A 187 5.19 -26.03 -5.55
N PHE A 188 5.76 -24.85 -5.56
CA PHE A 188 5.83 -24.01 -6.74
C PHE A 188 7.30 -23.79 -7.14
N ASN A 189 7.64 -24.07 -8.39
CA ASN A 189 8.98 -23.82 -8.92
C ASN A 189 9.08 -22.35 -9.37
N ALA A 190 9.87 -21.57 -8.63
CA ALA A 190 10.02 -20.13 -8.82
C ALA A 190 11.24 -19.74 -9.65
N THR A 191 12.08 -20.68 -10.08
CA THR A 191 13.34 -20.39 -10.78
C THR A 191 13.16 -19.46 -11.98
N GLN A 192 12.08 -19.63 -12.75
CA GLN A 192 11.80 -18.79 -13.93
C GLN A 192 11.39 -17.35 -13.57
N LEU A 193 10.99 -17.09 -12.32
CA LEU A 193 10.57 -15.77 -11.86
C LEU A 193 11.73 -14.90 -11.43
N HIS A 194 12.88 -15.49 -11.08
CA HIS A 194 14.02 -14.75 -10.55
C HIS A 194 14.60 -13.78 -11.58
N ASP A 195 14.52 -14.15 -12.86
CA ASP A 195 14.96 -13.32 -13.99
C ASP A 195 13.83 -12.47 -14.59
N SER A 196 12.64 -12.48 -13.98
CA SER A 196 11.48 -11.73 -14.46
C SER A 196 11.34 -10.38 -13.73
N ASP A 197 10.80 -9.38 -14.44
CA ASP A 197 10.48 -8.06 -13.87
C ASP A 197 9.12 -8.02 -13.13
N LEU A 198 8.55 -9.20 -12.80
CA LEU A 198 7.23 -9.31 -12.18
C LEU A 198 7.21 -8.87 -10.71
N PHE A 199 8.35 -8.98 -10.02
CA PHE A 199 8.49 -8.63 -8.61
C PHE A 199 9.67 -7.69 -8.38
N GLU A 200 9.38 -6.57 -7.75
CA GLU A 200 10.39 -5.57 -7.40
C GLU A 200 10.40 -5.33 -5.90
N PHE A 201 11.58 -5.27 -5.29
CA PHE A 201 11.75 -5.14 -3.84
C PHE A 201 12.60 -3.90 -3.54
N ARG A 202 12.03 -2.89 -2.90
CA ARG A 202 12.71 -1.61 -2.59
C ARG A 202 12.72 -1.33 -1.10
N ALA A 203 13.87 -0.89 -0.59
CA ALA A 203 13.98 -0.32 0.75
C ALA A 203 13.87 1.20 0.62
N GLU A 204 12.85 1.78 1.21
CA GLU A 204 12.59 3.22 1.16
C GLU A 204 12.17 3.72 2.53
N GLU A 205 12.47 4.99 2.80
CA GLU A 205 11.91 5.64 3.97
C GLU A 205 10.38 5.70 3.83
N THR A 206 9.69 4.93 4.67
CA THR A 206 8.25 4.99 4.86
C THR A 206 7.89 6.04 5.91
N TYR A 207 6.60 6.21 6.22
CA TYR A 207 6.22 7.07 7.33
C TYR A 207 6.83 6.54 8.64
N LYS A 208 7.69 7.36 9.26
CA LYS A 208 8.36 7.11 10.55
C LYS A 208 8.05 8.28 11.50
N LEU A 209 8.09 8.01 12.80
CA LEU A 209 7.82 9.02 13.84
C LEU A 209 9.02 9.89 14.17
#